data_AF-A0A7J5ZE18-F1
#
_entry.id   AF-A0A7J5ZE18-F1
#
_cell.length_a   1.000
_cell.length_b   1.000
_cell.length_c   1.000
_cell.angle_alpha   90.00
_cell.angle_beta   90.00
_cell.angle_gamma   90.00
#
_symmetry.space_group_name_H-M   'P 1'
#
loop_
_entity.id
_entity.type
_entity.pdbx_description
1 polymer ?
#
loop_
_entity_poly.entity_id
_entity_poly.type
_entity_poly.pdbx_seq_one_letter_code
_entity_poly.pdbx_strand_id
1 'polypeptide(L)'
;MGKPQKNKSAEKQTTTEETSDGASVNTRLDASSDQDEAPTRTDIMAAINQLNQNVDSKFELLNASIADLKQSLGEVEQRVISTEGGLNEHETRIKALEEQCSKWAVEARSLNERVDDLVSRSRRRNIRIIGVKEGMEKGNPTDFVSKFIPALLGEDNFGNKPVRVDRAHRIRVRAAATDGPPRQLIARIHHDSKFPLQHEGARIFIFPDLGPAVMKQRQQFDNIRTRCRSAGVRCGFRHPATFVVSVGEDKRTFNNPKDAEKFLDDKQVSRAVSTLYQTLLSQEVVSTEKYRTEWETELGTPITEEFWETCLRNIHRCSVNVRLNLVKVNKMYSSVSALCNKCKNQPGTLTHQFWTCPNLHSFWTSIFDFYSKAFDKQLKPDPLVAILGSTGTLI
;
A
#
# COMPACT_ATOMS: atom_id res chain seq x y z
N MET A 1 -31.67 1.46 -13.79
CA MET A 1 -32.58 2.60 -13.56
C MET A 1 -31.88 3.61 -12.65
N GLY A 2 -31.76 4.87 -13.10
CA GLY A 2 -31.56 6.02 -12.23
C GLY A 2 -30.13 6.43 -11.82
N LYS A 3 -29.33 6.93 -12.76
CA LYS A 3 -28.38 8.05 -12.56
C LYS A 3 -28.54 8.97 -13.79
N PRO A 4 -28.10 10.24 -13.81
CA PRO A 4 -27.68 11.17 -12.73
C PRO A 4 -28.31 12.59 -12.88
N GLN A 5 -28.04 13.54 -11.97
CA GLN A 5 -27.81 14.94 -12.38
C GLN A 5 -26.96 15.74 -11.38
N LYS A 6 -25.89 16.32 -11.93
CA LYS A 6 -25.04 17.38 -11.38
C LYS A 6 -25.75 18.72 -11.57
N ASN A 7 -25.52 19.68 -10.68
CA ASN A 7 -25.47 21.09 -11.08
C ASN A 7 -24.23 21.77 -10.52
N LYS A 8 -23.38 22.19 -11.46
CA LYS A 8 -22.40 23.27 -11.34
C LYS A 8 -23.13 24.57 -11.72
N SER A 9 -22.68 25.70 -11.16
CA SER A 9 -22.59 27.06 -11.74
C SER A 9 -22.59 28.06 -10.59
N ALA A 10 -21.89 29.19 -10.59
CA ALA A 10 -20.80 29.70 -11.42
C ALA A 10 -20.22 30.91 -10.65
N GLU A 11 -18.91 31.09 -10.74
CA GLU A 11 -18.14 32.16 -10.14
C GLU A 11 -17.68 33.09 -11.27
N LYS A 12 -17.99 34.39 -11.16
CA LYS A 12 -17.36 35.59 -11.78
C LYS A 12 -18.34 36.76 -11.63
N GLN A 13 -17.96 38.01 -11.37
CA GLN A 13 -16.65 38.65 -11.45
C GLN A 13 -16.70 39.97 -10.67
N THR A 14 -15.60 40.29 -10.02
CA THR A 14 -15.17 41.62 -9.54
C THR A 14 -15.26 42.66 -10.66
N THR A 15 -15.67 43.88 -10.34
CA THR A 15 -15.16 45.08 -11.04
C THR A 15 -15.12 46.27 -10.09
N THR A 16 -13.93 46.85 -10.06
CA THR A 16 -13.45 48.01 -9.34
C THR A 16 -13.99 49.33 -9.90
N GLU A 17 -13.86 50.35 -9.05
CA GLU A 17 -14.00 51.78 -9.27
C GLU A 17 -13.34 52.30 -10.56
N GLU A 18 -13.95 53.32 -11.18
CA GLU A 18 -13.32 54.63 -11.38
C GLU A 18 -14.33 55.68 -11.88
N THR A 19 -14.20 56.86 -11.27
CA THR A 19 -14.55 58.24 -11.67
C THR A 19 -14.68 58.54 -13.17
N SER A 20 -15.62 59.40 -13.58
CA SER A 20 -15.38 60.84 -13.82
C SER A 20 -16.60 61.57 -14.43
N ASP A 21 -16.62 62.88 -14.16
CA ASP A 21 -17.10 63.99 -15.00
C ASP A 21 -18.58 64.15 -15.39
N GLY A 22 -19.19 65.14 -14.76
CA GLY A 22 -19.26 66.47 -15.39
C GLY A 22 -20.11 66.59 -16.66
N ALA A 23 -21.38 66.96 -16.49
CA ALA A 23 -22.16 67.61 -17.53
C ALA A 23 -22.71 68.94 -17.01
N SER A 24 -21.97 69.99 -17.37
CA SER A 24 -22.33 71.39 -17.22
C SER A 24 -23.50 71.73 -18.15
N VAL A 25 -24.62 72.22 -17.60
CA VAL A 25 -25.67 72.90 -18.36
C VAL A 25 -25.61 74.38 -17.98
N ASN A 26 -24.90 75.13 -18.82
CA ASN A 26 -24.90 76.59 -18.84
C ASN A 26 -26.28 77.09 -19.25
N THR A 27 -27.05 77.61 -18.29
CA THR A 27 -28.13 78.56 -18.59
C THR A 27 -27.67 79.95 -18.16
N ARG A 28 -27.44 80.80 -19.16
CA ARG A 28 -27.16 82.22 -19.04
C ARG A 28 -28.22 82.90 -18.17
N LEU A 29 -27.79 83.53 -17.09
CA LEU A 29 -28.57 84.57 -16.41
C LEU A 29 -27.89 85.89 -16.69
N ASP A 30 -28.71 86.80 -17.23
CA ASP A 30 -28.38 88.18 -17.52
C ASP A 30 -27.81 88.89 -16.31
N ALA A 31 -26.86 89.78 -16.59
CA ALA A 31 -26.33 90.75 -15.65
C ALA A 31 -27.46 91.71 -15.22
N SER A 32 -28.02 91.49 -14.03
CA SER A 32 -28.52 92.59 -13.21
C SER A 32 -27.50 92.86 -12.11
N SER A 33 -27.00 94.09 -12.13
CA SER A 33 -26.24 94.74 -11.07
C SER A 33 -26.97 94.59 -9.73
N ASP A 34 -26.53 93.64 -8.89
CA ASP A 34 -26.79 93.68 -7.46
C ASP A 34 -25.48 93.87 -6.73
N GLN A 35 -25.54 94.78 -5.78
CA GLN A 35 -24.40 95.35 -5.09
C GLN A 35 -23.65 94.27 -4.31
N ASP A 36 -22.35 94.47 -4.17
CA ASP A 36 -21.51 93.80 -3.18
C ASP A 36 -21.96 94.29 -1.78
N GLU A 37 -23.16 93.89 -1.37
CA GLU A 37 -23.70 94.15 -0.06
C GLU A 37 -23.15 93.06 0.86
N ALA A 38 -22.32 93.46 1.82
CA ALA A 38 -21.85 92.58 2.87
C ALA A 38 -23.03 91.75 3.40
N PRO A 39 -22.88 90.41 3.54
CA PRO A 39 -24.01 89.51 3.79
C PRO A 39 -24.87 90.10 4.88
N THR A 40 -26.09 90.50 4.52
CA THR A 40 -26.95 91.20 5.47
C THR A 40 -27.26 90.20 6.58
N ARG A 41 -27.48 90.70 7.79
CA ARG A 41 -27.78 89.89 8.97
C ARG A 41 -28.86 88.82 8.71
N THR A 42 -29.78 89.10 7.79
CA THR A 42 -30.83 88.21 7.29
C THR A 42 -30.31 86.98 6.56
N ASP A 43 -29.29 87.10 5.70
CA ASP A 43 -28.74 85.99 4.93
C ASP A 43 -27.94 85.02 5.81
N ILE A 44 -27.20 85.57 6.78
CA ILE A 44 -26.50 84.77 7.80
C ILE A 44 -27.51 84.00 8.65
N MET A 45 -28.61 84.62 9.05
CA MET A 45 -29.67 83.96 9.83
C MET A 45 -30.42 82.89 8.99
N ALA A 46 -30.62 83.13 7.70
CA ALA A 46 -31.21 82.14 6.79
C ALA A 46 -30.29 80.91 6.64
N ALA A 47 -28.98 81.12 6.46
CA ALA A 47 -28.00 80.04 6.39
C ALA A 47 -27.91 79.25 7.70
N ILE A 48 -27.94 79.91 8.86
CA ILE A 48 -27.97 79.24 10.17
C ILE A 48 -29.25 78.39 10.33
N ASN A 49 -30.41 78.93 9.96
CA ASN A 49 -31.66 78.18 10.02
C ASN A 49 -31.67 76.98 9.06
N GLN A 50 -31.11 77.13 7.86
CA GLN A 50 -30.96 76.05 6.90
C GLN A 50 -29.98 74.98 7.38
N LEU A 51 -28.91 75.38 8.08
CA LEU A 51 -27.94 74.47 8.65
C LEU A 51 -28.53 73.72 9.85
N ASN A 52 -29.31 74.39 10.71
CA ASN A 52 -30.07 73.74 11.79
C ASN A 52 -31.06 72.71 11.23
N GLN A 53 -31.84 73.07 10.20
CA GLN A 53 -32.76 72.12 9.53
C GLN A 53 -32.02 70.92 8.90
N ASN A 54 -30.85 71.15 8.30
CA ASN A 54 -30.01 70.07 7.77
C ASN A 54 -29.44 69.18 8.87
N VAL A 55 -29.05 69.75 10.01
CA VAL A 55 -28.56 68.99 11.16
C VAL A 55 -29.70 68.17 11.78
N ASP A 56 -30.88 68.76 11.96
CA ASP A 56 -32.06 68.09 12.50
C ASP A 56 -32.50 66.92 11.61
N SER A 57 -32.60 67.14 10.30
CA SER A 57 -32.95 66.07 9.35
C SER A 57 -31.91 64.93 9.31
N LYS A 58 -30.61 65.24 9.39
CA LYS A 58 -29.57 64.20 9.52
C LYS A 58 -29.63 63.47 10.85
N PHE A 59 -29.99 64.16 11.94
CA PHE A 59 -30.16 63.56 13.25
C PHE A 59 -31.37 62.61 13.27
N GLU A 60 -32.48 62.98 12.64
CA GLU A 60 -33.64 62.11 12.45
C GLU A 60 -33.29 60.86 11.63
N LEU A 61 -32.56 61.01 10.51
CA LEU A 61 -32.10 59.88 9.70
C LEU A 61 -31.14 58.95 10.46
N LEU A 62 -30.23 59.51 11.27
CA LEU A 62 -29.36 58.72 12.14
C LEU A 62 -30.15 57.96 13.19
N ASN A 63 -31.13 58.60 13.84
CA ASN A 63 -31.98 57.93 14.83
C ASN A 63 -32.81 56.80 14.23
N ALA A 64 -33.36 57.01 13.02
CA ALA A 64 -34.06 55.97 12.28
C ALA A 64 -33.14 54.79 11.94
N SER A 65 -31.90 55.08 11.49
CA SER A 65 -30.91 54.04 11.18
C SER A 65 -30.45 53.28 12.43
N ILE A 66 -30.29 53.97 13.56
CA ILE A 66 -29.96 53.34 14.85
C ILE A 66 -31.11 52.44 15.32
N ALA A 67 -32.36 52.85 15.11
CA ALA A 67 -33.53 52.03 15.44
C ALA A 67 -33.58 50.75 14.61
N ASP A 68 -33.34 50.86 13.29
CA ASP A 68 -33.30 49.71 12.37
C ASP A 68 -32.16 48.73 12.71
N LEU A 69 -30.97 49.27 13.03
CA LEU A 69 -29.84 48.46 13.50
C LEU A 69 -30.14 47.74 14.81
N LYS A 70 -30.82 48.39 15.77
CA LYS A 70 -31.24 47.75 17.02
C LYS A 70 -32.23 46.61 16.78
N GLN A 71 -33.17 46.80 15.84
CA GLN A 71 -34.11 45.75 15.47
C GLN A 71 -33.37 44.56 14.83
N SER A 72 -32.54 44.82 13.82
CA SER A 72 -31.74 43.80 13.13
C SER A 72 -30.83 43.03 14.12
N LEU A 73 -30.24 43.73 15.09
CA LEU A 73 -29.42 43.11 16.13
C LEU A 73 -30.25 42.17 17.02
N GLY A 74 -31.46 42.58 17.41
CA GLY A 74 -32.37 41.72 18.18
C GLY A 74 -32.78 40.46 17.41
N GLU A 75 -33.03 40.58 16.10
CA GLU A 75 -33.33 39.41 15.25
C GLU A 75 -32.14 38.45 15.14
N VAL A 76 -30.93 38.98 15.00
CA VAL A 76 -29.69 38.18 15.00
C VAL A 76 -29.50 37.49 16.35
N GLU A 77 -29.73 38.18 17.46
CA GLU A 77 -29.66 37.61 18.81
C GLU A 77 -30.61 36.42 18.96
N GLN A 78 -31.88 36.56 18.53
CA GLN A 78 -32.85 35.46 18.57
C GLN A 78 -32.44 34.27 17.70
N ARG A 79 -31.90 34.53 16.50
CA ARG A 79 -31.38 33.47 15.62
C ARG A 79 -30.19 32.75 16.26
N VAL A 80 -29.28 33.48 16.90
CA VAL A 80 -28.13 32.91 17.61
C VAL A 80 -28.60 32.00 18.73
N ILE A 81 -29.51 32.46 19.59
CA ILE A 81 -30.09 31.65 20.69
C ILE A 81 -30.73 30.37 20.15
N SER A 82 -31.51 30.47 19.06
CA SER A 82 -32.12 29.28 18.44
C SER A 82 -31.09 28.30 17.90
N THR A 83 -30.04 28.79 17.23
CA THR A 83 -28.97 27.92 16.69
C THR A 83 -28.12 27.29 17.79
N GLU A 84 -27.83 28.00 18.88
CA GLU A 84 -27.11 27.47 20.03
C GLU A 84 -27.92 26.39 20.75
N GLY A 85 -29.24 26.60 20.90
CA GLY A 85 -30.15 25.59 21.45
C GLY A 85 -30.17 24.31 20.60
N GLY A 86 -30.29 24.45 19.27
CA GLY A 86 -30.24 23.33 18.35
C GLY A 86 -28.88 22.61 18.35
N LEU A 87 -27.78 23.36 18.49
CA LEU A 87 -26.43 22.80 18.58
C LEU A 87 -26.27 21.95 19.84
N ASN A 88 -26.77 22.41 20.99
CA ASN A 88 -26.74 21.65 22.23
C ASN A 88 -27.59 20.37 22.17
N GLU A 89 -28.77 20.43 21.52
CA GLU A 89 -29.58 19.24 21.26
C GLU A 89 -28.86 18.24 20.34
N HIS A 90 -28.21 18.72 19.29
CA HIS A 90 -27.40 17.87 18.43
C HIS A 90 -26.20 17.27 19.16
N GLU A 91 -25.50 18.03 19.98
CA GLU A 91 -24.36 17.54 20.76
C GLU A 91 -24.79 16.42 21.74
N THR A 92 -25.90 16.60 22.44
CA THR A 92 -26.45 15.56 23.34
C THR A 92 -26.87 14.31 22.55
N ARG A 93 -27.50 14.47 21.38
CA ARG A 93 -27.85 13.33 20.52
C ARG A 93 -26.62 12.60 19.96
N ILE A 94 -25.58 13.33 19.56
CA ILE A 94 -24.31 12.74 19.07
C ILE A 94 -23.67 11.92 20.17
N LYS A 95 -23.53 12.48 21.39
CA LYS A 95 -23.00 11.74 22.55
C LYS A 95 -23.76 10.45 22.82
N ALA A 96 -25.11 10.50 22.80
CA ALA A 96 -25.94 9.32 23.00
C ALA A 96 -25.75 8.26 21.88
N LEU A 97 -25.61 8.70 20.62
CA LEU A 97 -25.36 7.80 19.50
C LEU A 97 -23.96 7.17 19.55
N GLU A 98 -22.95 7.92 19.97
CA GLU A 98 -21.58 7.42 20.16
C GLU A 98 -21.56 6.36 21.27
N GLU A 99 -22.27 6.60 22.38
CA GLU A 99 -22.41 5.62 23.46
C GLU A 99 -23.09 4.34 22.97
N GLN A 100 -24.19 4.44 22.22
CA GLN A 100 -24.86 3.27 21.63
C GLN A 100 -23.96 2.51 20.65
N CYS A 101 -23.24 3.22 19.78
CA CYS A 101 -22.27 2.61 18.87
C CYS A 101 -21.19 1.83 19.64
N SER A 102 -20.67 2.40 20.73
CA SER A 102 -19.67 1.74 21.57
C SER A 102 -20.23 0.47 22.22
N LYS A 103 -21.47 0.53 22.73
CA LYS A 103 -22.17 -0.61 23.35
C LYS A 103 -22.39 -1.73 22.35
N TRP A 104 -22.95 -1.42 21.17
CA TRP A 104 -23.17 -2.42 20.12
C TRP A 104 -21.87 -3.02 19.59
N ALA A 105 -20.78 -2.26 19.54
CA ALA A 105 -19.47 -2.79 19.15
C ALA A 105 -18.96 -3.85 20.14
N VAL A 106 -19.19 -3.65 21.45
CA VAL A 106 -18.84 -4.64 22.49
C VAL A 106 -19.73 -5.87 22.40
N GLU A 107 -21.05 -5.68 22.27
CA GLU A 107 -22.01 -6.80 22.14
C GLU A 107 -21.75 -7.63 20.88
N ALA A 108 -21.48 -7.00 19.74
CA ALA A 108 -21.13 -7.68 18.50
C ALA A 108 -19.83 -8.51 18.64
N ARG A 109 -18.83 -7.98 19.35
CA ARG A 109 -17.59 -8.73 19.65
C ARG A 109 -17.89 -9.96 20.49
N SER A 110 -18.64 -9.80 21.59
CA SER A 110 -19.01 -10.91 22.48
C SER A 110 -19.84 -11.97 21.74
N LEU A 111 -20.78 -11.56 20.91
CA LEU A 111 -21.61 -12.50 20.14
C LEU A 111 -20.77 -13.28 19.12
N ASN A 112 -19.84 -12.61 18.42
CA ASN A 112 -18.93 -13.27 17.49
C ASN A 112 -18.05 -14.30 18.19
N GLU A 113 -17.49 -13.98 19.37
CA GLU A 113 -16.69 -14.93 20.16
C GLU A 113 -17.50 -16.17 20.58
N ARG A 114 -18.77 -15.97 20.99
CA ARG A 114 -19.67 -17.08 21.34
C ARG A 114 -20.03 -17.93 20.13
N VAL A 115 -20.29 -17.32 18.97
CA VAL A 115 -20.54 -18.03 17.71
C VAL A 115 -19.33 -18.86 17.32
N ASP A 116 -18.12 -18.29 17.39
CA ASP A 116 -16.88 -19.00 17.08
C ASP A 116 -16.61 -20.18 18.02
N ASP A 117 -16.89 -20.04 19.32
CA ASP A 117 -16.81 -21.15 20.28
C ASP A 117 -17.82 -22.26 19.96
N LEU A 118 -19.08 -21.91 19.69
CA LEU A 118 -20.12 -22.88 19.31
C LEU A 118 -19.77 -23.62 18.02
N VAL A 119 -19.28 -22.92 17.00
CA VAL A 119 -18.81 -23.51 15.74
C VAL A 119 -17.64 -24.45 16.01
N SER A 120 -16.67 -24.05 16.83
CA SER A 120 -15.51 -24.86 17.18
C SER A 120 -15.90 -26.15 17.92
N ARG A 121 -16.81 -26.07 18.89
CA ARG A 121 -17.32 -27.24 19.62
C ARG A 121 -18.10 -28.18 18.71
N SER A 122 -18.93 -27.63 17.82
CA SER A 122 -19.70 -28.41 16.83
C SER A 122 -18.79 -29.18 15.88
N ARG A 123 -17.68 -28.58 15.46
CA ARG A 123 -16.71 -29.19 14.52
C ARG A 123 -15.59 -29.99 15.19
N ARG A 124 -15.50 -30.00 16.53
CA ARG A 124 -14.39 -30.65 17.26
C ARG A 124 -14.17 -32.12 16.90
N ARG A 125 -15.23 -32.85 16.54
CA ARG A 125 -15.19 -34.27 16.15
C ARG A 125 -15.14 -34.49 14.64
N ASN A 126 -15.10 -33.41 13.86
CA ASN A 126 -15.07 -33.47 12.41
C ASN A 126 -13.62 -33.52 11.93
N ILE A 127 -13.35 -34.47 11.06
CA ILE A 127 -12.13 -34.56 10.27
C ILE A 127 -12.44 -34.23 8.81
N ARG A 128 -11.45 -33.67 8.14
CA ARG A 128 -11.47 -33.34 6.72
C ARG A 128 -10.46 -34.21 6.00
N ILE A 129 -10.94 -34.99 5.05
CA ILE A 129 -10.15 -35.93 4.25
C ILE A 129 -10.00 -35.34 2.84
N ILE A 130 -8.77 -35.26 2.36
CA ILE A 130 -8.41 -34.67 1.07
C ILE A 130 -7.69 -35.71 0.22
N GLY A 131 -8.05 -35.80 -1.07
CA GLY A 131 -7.40 -36.69 -2.05
C GLY A 131 -8.20 -37.93 -2.44
N VAL A 132 -9.41 -38.14 -1.90
CA VAL A 132 -10.28 -39.27 -2.28
C VAL A 132 -10.94 -38.98 -3.62
N LYS A 133 -10.72 -39.82 -4.64
CA LYS A 133 -11.31 -39.66 -5.98
C LYS A 133 -12.84 -39.63 -5.92
N GLU A 134 -13.46 -38.81 -6.76
CA GLU A 134 -14.93 -38.72 -6.83
C GLU A 134 -15.52 -40.09 -7.20
N GLY A 135 -16.61 -40.48 -6.52
CA GLY A 135 -17.34 -41.72 -6.83
C GLY A 135 -16.84 -42.98 -6.13
N MET A 136 -15.67 -42.93 -5.46
CA MET A 136 -15.17 -44.08 -4.67
C MET A 136 -16.13 -44.51 -3.56
N GLU A 137 -16.95 -43.59 -3.04
CA GLU A 137 -17.90 -43.87 -1.97
C GLU A 137 -19.15 -44.62 -2.44
N LYS A 138 -19.37 -44.72 -3.75
CA LYS A 138 -20.55 -45.37 -4.37
C LYS A 138 -21.89 -44.92 -3.75
N GLY A 139 -21.98 -43.64 -3.38
CA GLY A 139 -23.19 -43.05 -2.80
C GLY A 139 -23.34 -43.19 -1.28
N ASN A 140 -22.46 -43.92 -0.58
CA ASN A 140 -22.50 -44.06 0.88
C ASN A 140 -21.18 -43.63 1.55
N PRO A 141 -20.94 -42.31 1.72
CA PRO A 141 -19.71 -41.81 2.31
C PRO A 141 -19.46 -42.28 3.75
N THR A 142 -20.51 -42.50 4.55
CA THR A 142 -20.37 -42.89 5.95
C THR A 142 -19.79 -44.29 6.08
N ASP A 143 -20.35 -45.26 5.35
CA ASP A 143 -19.84 -46.64 5.33
C ASP A 143 -18.43 -46.70 4.70
N PHE A 144 -18.22 -45.93 3.62
CA PHE A 144 -16.90 -45.80 3.00
C PHE A 144 -15.85 -45.34 4.02
N VAL A 145 -16.08 -44.23 4.75
CA VAL A 145 -15.09 -43.72 5.72
C VAL A 145 -14.85 -44.69 6.88
N SER A 146 -15.87 -45.42 7.33
CA SER A 146 -15.74 -46.41 8.42
C SER A 146 -14.76 -47.54 8.07
N LYS A 147 -14.75 -47.98 6.81
CA LYS A 147 -13.83 -49.02 6.30
C LYS A 147 -12.49 -48.45 5.83
N PHE A 148 -12.53 -47.25 5.25
CA PHE A 148 -11.36 -46.58 4.67
C PHE A 148 -10.34 -46.15 5.75
N ILE A 149 -10.79 -45.66 6.91
CA ILE A 149 -9.87 -45.22 7.97
C ILE A 149 -9.01 -46.37 8.51
N PRO A 150 -9.56 -47.54 8.90
CA PRO A 150 -8.75 -48.70 9.28
C PRO A 150 -7.79 -49.15 8.17
N ALA A 151 -8.25 -49.22 6.91
CA ALA A 151 -7.41 -49.60 5.78
C ALA A 151 -6.26 -48.59 5.51
N LEU A 152 -6.45 -47.31 5.85
CA LEU A 152 -5.45 -46.25 5.68
C LEU A 152 -4.46 -46.16 6.86
N LEU A 153 -4.91 -46.46 8.07
CA LEU A 153 -4.13 -46.29 9.28
C LEU A 153 -3.61 -47.63 9.85
N GLY A 154 -3.98 -48.76 9.26
CA GLY A 154 -3.68 -50.11 9.74
C GLY A 154 -4.75 -50.63 10.69
N GLU A 155 -5.32 -51.79 10.40
CA GLU A 155 -6.42 -52.38 11.17
C GLU A 155 -6.01 -52.71 12.62
N ASP A 156 -4.74 -53.07 12.82
CA ASP A 156 -4.14 -53.37 14.13
C ASP A 156 -4.27 -52.20 15.13
N ASN A 157 -4.33 -50.96 14.63
CA ASN A 157 -4.43 -49.77 15.46
C ASN A 157 -5.83 -49.55 16.06
N PHE A 158 -6.84 -50.29 15.63
CA PHE A 158 -8.24 -50.11 16.04
C PHE A 158 -8.78 -51.27 16.89
N GLY A 159 -7.96 -52.27 17.19
CA GLY A 159 -8.26 -53.35 18.13
C GLY A 159 -9.62 -54.00 17.92
N ASN A 160 -9.82 -54.71 16.79
CA ASN A 160 -11.05 -55.42 16.40
C ASN A 160 -12.38 -54.64 16.53
N LYS A 161 -12.35 -53.33 16.80
CA LYS A 161 -13.53 -52.49 16.95
C LYS A 161 -13.65 -51.60 15.72
N PRO A 162 -14.83 -51.57 15.06
CA PRO A 162 -15.02 -50.74 13.89
C PRO A 162 -14.98 -49.25 14.27
N VAL A 163 -14.38 -48.44 13.39
CA VAL A 163 -14.38 -46.98 13.53
C VAL A 163 -15.80 -46.47 13.41
N ARG A 164 -16.31 -45.89 14.50
CA ARG A 164 -17.66 -45.32 14.56
C ARG A 164 -17.68 -43.95 13.90
N VAL A 165 -18.35 -43.87 12.75
CA VAL A 165 -18.57 -42.64 11.98
C VAL A 165 -20.03 -42.25 12.10
N ASP A 166 -20.30 -41.07 12.68
CA ASP A 166 -21.68 -40.56 12.83
C ASP A 166 -22.27 -40.17 11.47
N ARG A 167 -21.45 -39.50 10.68
CA ARG A 167 -21.84 -38.94 9.38
C ARG A 167 -20.59 -38.62 8.58
N ALA A 168 -20.60 -38.98 7.30
CA ALA A 168 -19.66 -38.43 6.33
C ALA A 168 -20.40 -37.87 5.11
N HIS A 169 -19.83 -36.83 4.51
CA HIS A 169 -20.37 -36.22 3.29
C HIS A 169 -19.28 -35.45 2.54
N ARG A 170 -19.42 -35.32 1.21
CA ARG A 170 -18.59 -34.40 0.42
C ARG A 170 -19.06 -32.97 0.60
N ILE A 171 -18.13 -32.02 0.64
CA ILE A 171 -18.46 -30.59 0.67
C ILE A 171 -19.16 -30.23 -0.64
N ARG A 172 -20.33 -29.58 -0.55
CA ARG A 172 -21.10 -29.09 -1.70
C ARG A 172 -20.48 -27.80 -2.27
N VAL A 173 -19.30 -27.92 -2.86
CA VAL A 173 -18.79 -26.95 -3.84
C VAL A 173 -19.21 -27.45 -5.23
N ARG A 174 -19.47 -26.54 -6.19
CA ARG A 174 -19.67 -26.94 -7.61
C ARG A 174 -18.55 -27.90 -7.98
N ALA A 175 -18.91 -29.09 -8.48
CA ALA A 175 -17.92 -30.02 -8.97
C ALA A 175 -17.06 -29.25 -9.98
N ALA A 176 -15.74 -29.28 -9.80
CA ALA A 176 -14.87 -28.81 -10.85
C ALA A 176 -15.18 -29.62 -12.12
N ALA A 177 -14.83 -29.08 -13.28
CA ALA A 177 -14.90 -29.81 -14.55
C ALA A 177 -14.30 -31.21 -14.38
N THR A 178 -14.60 -32.14 -15.30
CA THR A 178 -14.29 -33.58 -15.28
C THR A 178 -12.86 -33.98 -14.88
N ASP A 179 -11.92 -33.03 -14.79
CA ASP A 179 -10.50 -33.20 -14.45
C ASP A 179 -9.99 -32.29 -13.30
N GLY A 180 -10.88 -31.72 -12.50
CA GLY A 180 -10.51 -30.88 -11.36
C GLY A 180 -10.19 -31.66 -10.08
N PRO A 181 -9.57 -31.01 -9.07
CA PRO A 181 -9.22 -31.67 -7.82
C PRO A 181 -10.49 -32.22 -7.12
N PRO A 182 -10.43 -33.45 -6.57
CA PRO A 182 -11.58 -34.06 -5.94
C PRO A 182 -12.06 -33.25 -4.73
N ARG A 183 -13.38 -33.19 -4.52
CA ARG A 183 -13.96 -32.48 -3.38
C ARG A 183 -13.53 -33.13 -2.07
N GLN A 184 -13.43 -32.30 -1.04
CA GLN A 184 -13.04 -32.72 0.30
C GLN A 184 -14.21 -33.48 0.95
N LEU A 185 -13.89 -34.52 1.73
CA LEU A 185 -14.83 -35.25 2.57
C LEU A 185 -14.77 -34.69 3.99
N ILE A 186 -15.93 -34.47 4.61
CA ILE A 186 -16.04 -34.17 6.04
C ILE A 186 -16.69 -35.38 6.71
N ALA A 187 -16.01 -35.94 7.71
CA ALA A 187 -16.51 -37.05 8.51
C ALA A 187 -16.49 -36.69 10.00
N ARG A 188 -17.57 -36.99 10.71
CA ARG A 188 -17.65 -36.89 12.16
C ARG A 188 -17.35 -38.26 12.77
N ILE A 189 -16.28 -38.33 13.56
CA ILE A 189 -15.78 -39.58 14.14
C ILE A 189 -15.87 -39.57 15.67
N HIS A 190 -16.13 -40.73 16.25
CA HIS A 190 -16.06 -40.94 17.69
C HIS A 190 -14.63 -41.36 18.10
N HIS A 191 -13.92 -40.46 18.78
CA HIS A 191 -12.67 -40.67 19.55
C HIS A 191 -11.30 -40.49 18.86
N ASP A 192 -10.31 -40.23 19.74
CA ASP A 192 -8.94 -39.76 19.53
C ASP A 192 -8.02 -40.86 19.01
N SER A 193 -7.42 -40.64 17.85
CA SER A 193 -6.62 -41.63 17.15
C SER A 193 -5.51 -40.90 16.41
N LYS A 194 -4.33 -40.79 17.04
CA LYS A 194 -3.14 -40.19 16.44
C LYS A 194 -2.41 -41.27 15.66
N PHE A 195 -2.50 -41.25 14.35
CA PHE A 195 -1.84 -42.27 13.53
C PHE A 195 -1.20 -41.70 12.27
N PRO A 196 -0.05 -42.25 11.85
CA PRO A 196 0.63 -41.86 10.62
C PRO A 196 -0.10 -42.40 9.38
N LEU A 197 -0.04 -41.62 8.30
CA LEU A 197 -0.82 -41.79 7.07
C LEU A 197 0.04 -42.45 5.99
N GLN A 198 -0.20 -43.72 5.65
CA GLN A 198 0.22 -44.28 4.37
C GLN A 198 -0.80 -45.31 3.87
N HIS A 199 -1.36 -45.08 2.67
CA HIS A 199 -2.28 -46.00 2.01
C HIS A 199 -1.99 -46.05 0.51
N GLU A 200 -1.74 -47.25 0.01
CA GLU A 200 -1.77 -47.63 -1.41
C GLU A 200 -1.03 -46.67 -2.38
N GLY A 201 0.10 -46.08 -1.94
CA GLY A 201 0.92 -45.19 -2.77
C GLY A 201 0.30 -43.81 -3.09
N ALA A 202 -0.95 -43.55 -2.68
CA ALA A 202 -1.64 -42.27 -2.87
C ALA A 202 -1.53 -41.40 -1.61
N ARG A 203 -1.15 -40.11 -1.79
CA ARG A 203 -1.05 -39.17 -0.67
C ARG A 203 -2.43 -38.69 -0.23
N ILE A 204 -2.91 -39.23 0.88
CA ILE A 204 -4.16 -38.81 1.55
C ILE A 204 -3.80 -37.93 2.75
N PHE A 205 -4.50 -36.81 2.90
CA PHE A 205 -4.31 -35.90 4.02
C PHE A 205 -5.56 -35.85 4.90
N ILE A 206 -5.37 -36.00 6.21
CA ILE A 206 -6.41 -35.84 7.22
C ILE A 206 -6.10 -34.62 8.09
N PHE A 207 -7.07 -33.70 8.18
CA PHE A 207 -6.95 -32.49 8.99
C PHE A 207 -8.16 -32.31 9.91
N PRO A 208 -8.03 -31.63 11.07
CA PRO A 208 -9.18 -31.17 11.84
C PRO A 208 -10.03 -30.20 11.00
N ASP A 209 -11.35 -30.28 11.10
CA ASP A 209 -12.26 -29.33 10.47
C ASP A 209 -12.40 -28.06 11.32
N LEU A 210 -11.55 -27.07 11.04
CA LEU A 210 -11.53 -25.82 11.80
C LEU A 210 -12.47 -24.77 11.19
N GLY A 211 -13.06 -23.94 12.05
CA GLY A 211 -13.89 -22.80 11.63
C GLY A 211 -13.06 -21.71 10.91
N PRO A 212 -13.71 -20.86 10.09
CA PRO A 212 -13.02 -19.85 9.29
C PRO A 212 -12.23 -18.84 10.13
N ALA A 213 -12.77 -18.40 11.28
CA ALA A 213 -12.09 -17.47 12.18
C ALA A 213 -10.78 -18.06 12.73
N VAL A 214 -10.84 -19.30 13.23
CA VAL A 214 -9.67 -20.05 13.71
C VAL A 214 -8.65 -20.28 12.60
N MET A 215 -9.10 -20.57 11.38
CA MET A 215 -8.21 -20.72 10.23
C MET A 215 -7.49 -19.42 9.90
N LYS A 216 -8.19 -18.29 9.87
CA LYS A 216 -7.62 -16.97 9.65
C LYS A 216 -6.57 -16.62 10.72
N GLN A 217 -6.83 -16.93 11.99
CA GLN A 217 -5.86 -16.73 13.06
C GLN A 217 -4.60 -17.57 12.85
N ARG A 218 -4.74 -18.85 12.48
CA ARG A 218 -3.59 -19.73 12.22
C ARG A 218 -2.77 -19.31 11.00
N GLN A 219 -3.41 -18.77 9.95
CA GLN A 219 -2.74 -18.25 8.76
C GLN A 219 -1.78 -17.10 9.06
N GLN A 220 -2.03 -16.32 10.12
CA GLN A 220 -1.12 -15.24 10.53
C GLN A 220 0.28 -15.75 10.91
N PHE A 221 0.43 -17.04 11.20
CA PHE A 221 1.72 -17.67 11.53
C PHE A 221 2.36 -18.41 10.33
N ASP A 222 1.83 -18.30 9.11
CA ASP A 222 2.32 -19.09 7.97
C ASP A 222 3.80 -18.81 7.62
N ASN A 223 4.23 -17.56 7.74
CA ASN A 223 5.64 -17.17 7.58
C ASN A 223 6.52 -17.84 8.64
N ILE A 224 6.06 -17.84 9.89
CA ILE A 224 6.75 -18.44 11.04
C ILE A 224 6.83 -19.96 10.87
N ARG A 225 5.76 -20.62 10.42
CA ARG A 225 5.75 -22.06 10.10
C ARG A 225 6.75 -22.40 9.02
N THR A 226 6.85 -21.58 7.99
CA THR A 226 7.79 -21.78 6.88
C THR A 226 9.23 -21.68 7.39
N ARG A 227 9.53 -20.67 8.20
CA ARG A 227 10.82 -20.53 8.89
C ARG A 227 11.16 -21.74 9.75
N CYS A 228 10.24 -22.18 10.60
CA CYS A 228 10.45 -23.37 11.43
C CYS A 228 10.72 -24.62 10.59
N ARG A 229 9.98 -24.82 9.48
CA ARG A 229 10.17 -25.95 8.57
C ARG A 229 11.55 -25.93 7.91
N SER A 230 11.99 -24.76 7.43
CA SER A 230 13.31 -24.60 6.81
C SER A 230 14.46 -24.83 7.80
N ALA A 231 14.25 -24.51 9.08
CA ALA A 231 15.23 -24.73 10.13
C ALA A 231 15.12 -26.09 10.83
N GLY A 232 14.23 -27.00 10.38
CA GLY A 232 14.02 -28.30 11.02
C GLY A 232 13.40 -28.23 12.43
N VAL A 233 12.84 -27.08 12.81
CA VAL A 233 12.24 -26.84 14.13
C VAL A 233 10.81 -27.38 14.17
N ARG A 234 10.46 -28.14 15.21
CA ARG A 234 9.10 -28.64 15.40
C ARG A 234 8.18 -27.51 15.84
N CYS A 235 7.15 -27.25 15.04
CA CYS A 235 6.10 -26.28 15.34
C CYS A 235 4.71 -26.83 15.02
N GLY A 236 3.68 -26.27 15.65
CA GLY A 236 2.30 -26.68 15.47
C GLY A 236 1.33 -25.76 16.19
N PHE A 237 0.10 -26.23 16.37
CA PHE A 237 -0.94 -25.47 17.06
C PHE A 237 -1.67 -26.33 18.08
N ARG A 238 -2.01 -25.72 19.20
CA ARG A 238 -3.06 -26.20 20.09
C ARG A 238 -4.36 -25.50 19.72
N HIS A 239 -5.48 -26.24 19.80
CA HIS A 239 -6.79 -25.64 19.60
C HIS A 239 -7.03 -24.49 20.61
N PRO A 240 -7.64 -23.37 20.19
CA PRO A 240 -8.09 -23.06 18.81
C PRO A 240 -6.95 -22.60 17.90
N ALA A 241 -6.12 -21.63 18.29
CA ALA A 241 -5.05 -21.07 17.45
C ALA A 241 -3.79 -20.71 18.24
N THR A 242 -3.51 -21.38 19.35
CA THR A 242 -2.27 -21.16 20.12
C THR A 242 -1.11 -21.84 19.42
N PHE A 243 -0.18 -21.05 18.89
CA PHE A 243 1.01 -21.55 18.21
C PHE A 243 1.98 -22.15 19.23
N VAL A 244 2.57 -23.29 18.90
CA VAL A 244 3.54 -23.99 19.75
C VAL A 244 4.79 -24.24 18.95
N VAL A 245 5.94 -23.90 19.51
CA VAL A 245 7.24 -24.16 18.89
C VAL A 245 8.21 -24.74 19.91
N SER A 246 9.00 -25.70 19.46
CA SER A 246 10.00 -26.40 20.26
C SER A 246 11.37 -26.26 19.61
N VAL A 247 12.24 -25.44 20.21
CA VAL A 247 13.63 -25.23 19.77
C VAL A 247 14.54 -25.89 20.79
N GLY A 248 15.15 -27.03 20.44
CA GLY A 248 15.86 -27.87 21.40
C GLY A 248 14.92 -28.39 22.50
N GLU A 249 15.27 -28.16 23.77
CA GLU A 249 14.45 -28.50 24.93
C GLU A 249 13.36 -27.44 25.25
N ASP A 250 13.50 -26.23 24.70
CA ASP A 250 12.59 -25.13 25.00
C ASP A 250 11.31 -25.20 24.17
N LYS A 251 10.21 -25.51 24.87
CA LYS A 251 8.86 -25.51 24.31
C LYS A 251 8.09 -24.29 24.79
N ARG A 252 7.69 -23.42 23.85
CA ARG A 252 6.89 -22.23 24.15
C ARG A 252 5.61 -22.16 23.33
N THR A 253 4.65 -21.43 23.88
CA THR A 253 3.33 -21.22 23.29
C THR A 253 3.05 -19.73 23.09
N PHE A 254 2.44 -19.37 21.97
CA PHE A 254 2.22 -17.99 21.56
C PHE A 254 0.80 -17.79 21.02
N ASN A 255 0.19 -16.67 21.37
CA ASN A 255 -1.12 -16.26 20.84
C ASN A 255 -0.97 -15.15 19.78
N ASN A 256 0.22 -14.57 19.63
CA ASN A 256 0.53 -13.50 18.70
C ASN A 256 1.74 -13.89 17.83
N PRO A 257 1.68 -13.68 16.51
CA PRO A 257 2.82 -13.89 15.62
C PRO A 257 4.08 -13.13 16.03
N LYS A 258 3.95 -11.87 16.50
CA LYS A 258 5.10 -11.03 16.85
C LYS A 258 5.95 -11.62 17.97
N ASP A 259 5.29 -12.17 19.00
CA ASP A 259 5.99 -12.76 20.14
C ASP A 259 6.70 -14.06 19.76
N ALA A 260 6.08 -14.85 18.88
CA ALA A 260 6.68 -16.06 18.34
C ALA A 260 7.89 -15.75 17.45
N GLU A 261 7.82 -14.68 16.64
CA GLU A 261 8.92 -14.24 15.79
C GLU A 261 10.12 -13.77 16.62
N LYS A 262 9.86 -12.96 17.66
CA LYS A 262 10.89 -12.52 18.61
C LYS A 262 11.59 -13.71 19.26
N PHE A 263 10.82 -14.70 19.73
CA PHE A 263 11.41 -15.92 20.32
C PHE A 263 12.31 -16.68 19.34
N LEU A 264 11.93 -16.77 18.06
CA LEU A 264 12.77 -17.42 17.05
C LEU A 264 14.03 -16.62 16.72
N ASP A 265 13.96 -15.29 16.74
CA ASP A 265 15.11 -14.40 16.58
C ASP A 265 16.07 -14.55 17.78
N ASP A 266 15.56 -14.54 19.01
CA ASP A 266 16.35 -14.76 20.24
C ASP A 266 17.04 -16.13 20.23
N LYS A 267 16.37 -17.15 19.69
CA LYS A 267 16.93 -18.50 19.50
C LYS A 267 17.77 -18.67 18.23
N GLN A 268 18.04 -17.58 17.51
CA GLN A 268 18.87 -17.55 16.29
C GLN A 268 18.43 -18.56 15.21
N VAL A 269 17.13 -18.84 15.13
CA VAL A 269 16.59 -19.77 14.13
C VAL A 269 16.66 -19.09 12.77
N SER A 270 17.58 -19.52 11.89
CA SER A 270 17.89 -18.72 10.69
C SER A 270 16.69 -18.48 9.76
N ARG A 271 16.71 -17.31 9.11
CA ARG A 271 15.81 -16.97 8.00
C ARG A 271 16.44 -17.55 6.72
N ALA A 272 15.76 -18.50 6.09
CA ALA A 272 16.30 -19.30 4.97
C ALA A 272 16.96 -18.46 3.85
N VAL A 273 16.38 -17.29 3.54
CA VAL A 273 16.92 -16.36 2.53
C VAL A 273 18.24 -15.73 2.98
N SER A 274 18.38 -15.36 4.26
CA SER A 274 19.64 -14.83 4.80
C SER A 274 20.74 -15.88 4.84
N THR A 275 20.43 -17.15 5.18
CA THR A 275 21.45 -18.22 5.14
C THR A 275 21.97 -18.40 3.72
N LEU A 276 21.07 -18.59 2.74
CA LEU A 276 21.46 -18.78 1.34
C LEU A 276 22.26 -17.59 0.82
N TYR A 277 21.82 -16.36 1.11
CA TYR A 277 22.53 -15.15 0.70
C TYR A 277 23.94 -15.07 1.30
N GLN A 278 24.10 -15.34 2.61
CA GLN A 278 25.40 -15.30 3.27
C GLN A 278 26.34 -16.44 2.82
N THR A 279 25.80 -17.64 2.61
CA THR A 279 26.59 -18.78 2.10
C THR A 279 27.08 -18.50 0.68
N LEU A 280 26.23 -17.97 -0.21
CA LEU A 280 26.62 -17.58 -1.56
C LEU A 280 27.65 -16.44 -1.56
N LEU A 281 27.46 -15.41 -0.72
CA LEU A 281 28.43 -14.32 -0.57
C LEU A 281 29.79 -14.82 -0.07
N SER A 282 29.81 -15.83 0.80
CA SER A 282 31.04 -16.38 1.36
C SER A 282 31.80 -17.33 0.43
N GLN A 283 31.18 -17.77 -0.67
CA GLN A 283 31.73 -18.77 -1.59
C GLN A 283 32.41 -18.20 -2.85
N GLU A 284 32.22 -16.93 -3.18
CA GLU A 284 32.68 -16.38 -4.46
C GLU A 284 33.73 -15.27 -4.32
N VAL A 285 35.00 -15.63 -4.56
CA VAL A 285 35.96 -14.72 -5.20
C VAL A 285 36.07 -15.16 -6.66
N VAL A 286 35.10 -14.76 -7.49
CA VAL A 286 35.17 -15.02 -8.93
C VAL A 286 36.25 -14.11 -9.51
N SER A 287 37.31 -14.69 -10.09
CA SER A 287 38.33 -13.90 -10.79
C SER A 287 37.69 -13.09 -11.92
N THR A 288 37.85 -11.78 -11.85
CA THR A 288 37.32 -10.82 -12.84
C THR A 288 38.36 -10.46 -13.91
N GLU A 289 39.54 -11.09 -13.87
CA GLU A 289 40.68 -10.82 -14.75
C GLU A 289 40.37 -11.02 -16.23
N LYS A 290 39.52 -12.01 -16.55
CA LYS A 290 39.03 -12.23 -17.91
C LYS A 290 38.25 -11.03 -18.46
N TYR A 291 37.49 -10.34 -17.62
CA TYR A 291 36.72 -9.17 -18.07
C TYR A 291 37.61 -7.94 -18.20
N ARG A 292 38.59 -7.78 -17.29
CA ARG A 292 39.62 -6.75 -17.38
C ARG A 292 40.36 -6.84 -18.72
N THR A 293 40.84 -8.01 -19.08
CA THR A 293 41.59 -8.26 -20.32
C THR A 293 40.73 -8.08 -21.59
N GLU A 294 39.46 -8.49 -21.57
CA GLU A 294 38.52 -8.19 -22.67
C GLU A 294 38.32 -6.67 -22.85
N TRP A 295 38.18 -5.90 -21.77
CA TRP A 295 38.06 -4.43 -21.82
C TRP A 295 39.35 -3.74 -22.28
N GLU A 296 40.52 -4.17 -21.80
CA GLU A 296 41.82 -3.65 -22.27
C GLU A 296 41.99 -3.84 -23.77
N THR A 297 41.64 -5.03 -24.25
CA THR A 297 41.75 -5.38 -25.68
C THR A 297 40.79 -4.54 -26.52
N GLU A 298 39.53 -4.35 -26.07
CA GLU A 298 38.53 -3.62 -26.85
C GLU A 298 38.71 -2.08 -26.79
N LEU A 299 39.23 -1.53 -25.69
CA LEU A 299 39.50 -0.08 -25.54
C LEU A 299 40.88 0.34 -26.08
N GLY A 300 41.81 -0.62 -26.21
CA GLY A 300 43.18 -0.35 -26.65
C GLY A 300 44.03 0.39 -25.61
N THR A 301 43.60 0.40 -24.35
CA THR A 301 44.28 1.09 -23.23
C THR A 301 44.56 0.11 -22.09
N PRO A 302 45.76 0.11 -21.49
CA PRO A 302 46.04 -0.73 -20.33
C PRO A 302 45.20 -0.28 -19.12
N ILE A 303 44.56 -1.24 -18.46
CA ILE A 303 43.70 -1.06 -17.28
C ILE A 303 44.48 -1.74 -16.14
N THR A 304 45.05 -0.98 -15.21
CA THR A 304 45.83 -1.58 -14.11
C THR A 304 44.93 -2.37 -13.14
N GLU A 305 45.51 -3.29 -12.37
CA GLU A 305 44.77 -4.13 -11.44
C GLU A 305 44.11 -3.29 -10.33
N GLU A 306 44.87 -2.37 -9.75
CA GLU A 306 44.39 -1.44 -8.74
C GLU A 306 43.24 -0.56 -9.25
N PHE A 307 43.31 -0.15 -10.50
CA PHE A 307 42.25 0.61 -11.16
C PHE A 307 41.01 -0.25 -11.39
N TRP A 308 41.19 -1.49 -11.84
CA TRP A 308 40.10 -2.45 -12.04
C TRP A 308 39.37 -2.77 -10.73
N GLU A 309 40.10 -3.02 -9.64
CA GLU A 309 39.52 -3.24 -8.31
C GLU A 309 38.72 -2.03 -7.81
N THR A 310 39.22 -0.82 -8.08
CA THR A 310 38.52 0.41 -7.74
C THR A 310 37.21 0.55 -8.51
N CYS A 311 37.21 0.21 -9.80
CA CYS A 311 35.99 0.16 -10.61
C CYS A 311 34.98 -0.86 -10.05
N LEU A 312 35.44 -2.06 -9.67
CA LEU A 312 34.58 -3.09 -9.08
C LEU A 312 33.96 -2.65 -7.74
N ARG A 313 34.73 -1.97 -6.87
CA ARG A 313 34.18 -1.41 -5.62
C ARG A 313 33.11 -0.35 -5.89
N ASN A 314 33.34 0.50 -6.89
CA ASN A 314 32.44 1.59 -7.24
C ASN A 314 31.19 1.11 -8.00
N ILE A 315 31.22 -0.07 -8.62
CA ILE A 315 30.06 -0.64 -9.32
C ILE A 315 28.84 -0.78 -8.40
N HIS A 316 29.08 -1.07 -7.11
CA HIS A 316 28.06 -1.16 -6.07
C HIS A 316 27.52 0.20 -5.59
N ARG A 317 28.10 1.31 -6.06
CA ARG A 317 27.60 2.68 -5.86
C ARG A 317 26.89 3.23 -7.11
N CYS A 318 27.10 2.63 -8.28
CA CYS A 318 26.37 2.97 -9.51
C CYS A 318 24.91 2.47 -9.47
N SER A 319 24.02 3.12 -10.24
CA SER A 319 22.60 2.74 -10.32
C SER A 319 22.42 1.31 -10.86
N VAL A 320 21.34 0.64 -10.46
CA VAL A 320 21.02 -0.75 -10.87
C VAL A 320 20.97 -0.91 -12.39
N ASN A 321 20.49 0.11 -13.11
CA ASN A 321 20.43 0.11 -14.58
C ASN A 321 21.82 0.14 -15.23
N VAL A 322 22.84 0.73 -14.60
CA VAL A 322 24.22 0.71 -15.12
C VAL A 322 24.84 -0.68 -14.93
N ARG A 323 24.59 -1.33 -13.78
CA ARG A 323 25.14 -2.67 -13.47
C ARG A 323 24.66 -3.75 -14.43
N LEU A 324 23.39 -3.72 -14.82
CA LEU A 324 22.79 -4.71 -15.71
C LEU A 324 23.25 -4.58 -17.17
N ASN A 325 23.74 -3.41 -17.56
CA ASN A 325 24.11 -3.14 -18.94
C ASN A 325 25.57 -3.53 -19.24
N LEU A 326 26.50 -3.52 -18.28
CA LEU A 326 27.92 -3.84 -18.51
C LEU A 326 28.22 -5.32 -18.84
N VAL A 327 27.21 -6.13 -19.14
CA VAL A 327 27.32 -7.56 -19.42
C VAL A 327 26.85 -7.85 -20.85
N LYS A 328 27.62 -8.64 -21.63
CA LYS A 328 27.24 -9.09 -22.98
C LYS A 328 26.01 -10.01 -22.89
N VAL A 329 24.81 -9.48 -23.12
CA VAL A 329 23.52 -10.21 -22.94
C VAL A 329 23.41 -11.47 -23.83
N ASN A 330 23.91 -11.45 -25.07
CA ASN A 330 23.88 -12.63 -25.95
C ASN A 330 24.68 -13.81 -25.37
N LYS A 331 25.76 -13.56 -24.63
CA LYS A 331 26.54 -14.62 -23.98
C LYS A 331 25.74 -15.38 -22.91
N MET A 332 24.72 -14.76 -22.34
CA MET A 332 23.82 -15.37 -21.35
C MET A 332 22.60 -16.02 -22.01
N TYR A 333 22.16 -15.53 -23.17
CA TYR A 333 20.97 -16.00 -23.85
C TYR A 333 21.26 -16.18 -25.34
N SER A 334 21.47 -17.43 -25.77
CA SER A 334 21.79 -17.80 -27.16
C SER A 334 20.70 -17.43 -28.17
N SER A 335 19.48 -17.10 -27.70
CA SER A 335 18.36 -16.64 -28.52
C SER A 335 18.43 -15.15 -28.88
N VAL A 336 19.39 -14.39 -28.33
CA VAL A 336 19.54 -12.95 -28.57
C VAL A 336 20.56 -12.72 -29.68
N SER A 337 20.28 -11.77 -30.59
CA SER A 337 21.19 -11.45 -31.71
C SER A 337 22.57 -10.99 -31.22
N ALA A 338 23.62 -11.33 -31.98
CA ALA A 338 24.99 -10.86 -31.74
C ALA A 338 25.20 -9.40 -32.14
N LEU A 339 24.22 -8.80 -32.82
CA LEU A 339 24.28 -7.42 -33.27
C LEU A 339 23.94 -6.46 -32.13
N CYS A 340 24.52 -5.26 -32.20
CA CYS A 340 24.28 -4.17 -31.29
C CYS A 340 22.78 -3.84 -31.21
N ASN A 341 22.24 -3.77 -30.00
CA ASN A 341 20.82 -3.48 -29.78
C ASN A 341 20.41 -2.06 -30.20
N LYS A 342 21.36 -1.12 -30.34
CA LYS A 342 21.11 0.27 -30.75
C LYS A 342 21.22 0.44 -32.26
N CYS A 343 22.37 0.13 -32.87
CA CYS A 343 22.59 0.36 -34.30
C CYS A 343 22.14 -0.81 -35.17
N LYS A 344 21.99 -2.01 -34.61
CA LYS A 344 21.63 -3.27 -35.29
C LYS A 344 22.55 -3.67 -36.47
N ASN A 345 23.68 -2.99 -36.66
CA ASN A 345 24.53 -3.13 -37.84
C ASN A 345 25.91 -3.75 -37.54
N GLN A 346 26.46 -3.55 -36.35
CA GLN A 346 27.76 -4.11 -35.94
C GLN A 346 27.59 -5.11 -34.79
N PRO A 347 28.53 -6.05 -34.60
CA PRO A 347 28.55 -6.90 -33.42
C PRO A 347 28.51 -6.08 -32.13
N GLY A 348 27.66 -6.50 -31.18
CA GLY A 348 27.50 -5.85 -29.89
C GLY A 348 28.64 -6.16 -28.93
N THR A 349 29.86 -5.70 -29.25
CA THR A 349 31.00 -5.75 -28.32
C THR A 349 30.75 -4.81 -27.13
N LEU A 350 31.50 -5.00 -26.02
CA LEU A 350 31.31 -4.18 -24.82
C LEU A 350 31.55 -2.71 -25.17
N THR A 351 32.66 -2.42 -25.82
CA THR A 351 33.01 -1.05 -26.22
C THR A 351 32.04 -0.46 -27.24
N HIS A 352 31.53 -1.26 -28.18
CA HIS A 352 30.55 -0.77 -29.14
C HIS A 352 29.20 -0.45 -28.49
N GLN A 353 28.71 -1.30 -27.59
CA GLN A 353 27.43 -1.09 -26.92
C GLN A 353 27.43 0.12 -25.98
N PHE A 354 28.61 0.55 -25.50
CA PHE A 354 28.74 1.62 -24.50
C PHE A 354 29.37 2.91 -25.02
N TRP A 355 30.22 2.86 -26.04
CA TRP A 355 30.99 4.04 -26.48
C TRP A 355 31.01 4.22 -27.99
N THR A 356 31.51 3.24 -28.75
CA THR A 356 31.82 3.43 -30.18
C THR A 356 30.61 3.30 -31.10
N CYS A 357 29.42 2.99 -30.58
CA CYS A 357 28.20 3.01 -31.38
C CYS A 357 27.88 4.44 -31.86
N PRO A 358 27.68 4.66 -33.18
CA PRO A 358 27.36 5.98 -33.71
C PRO A 358 26.11 6.62 -33.08
N ASN A 359 25.13 5.80 -32.70
CA ASN A 359 23.89 6.26 -32.05
C ASN A 359 24.09 6.71 -30.59
N LEU A 360 25.28 6.52 -30.01
CA LEU A 360 25.66 7.02 -28.69
C LEU A 360 26.50 8.29 -28.74
N HIS A 361 27.02 8.66 -29.90
CA HIS A 361 27.95 9.78 -30.02
C HIS A 361 27.32 11.10 -29.55
N SER A 362 26.11 11.43 -30.03
CA SER A 362 25.39 12.65 -29.62
C SER A 362 25.06 12.67 -28.12
N PHE A 363 24.73 11.52 -27.55
CA PHE A 363 24.46 11.39 -26.13
C PHE A 363 25.72 11.70 -25.30
N TRP A 364 26.84 11.05 -25.60
CA TRP A 364 28.07 11.29 -24.85
C TRP A 364 28.61 12.70 -25.04
N THR A 365 28.61 13.23 -26.27
CA THR A 365 29.00 14.62 -26.52
C THR A 365 28.17 15.60 -25.69
N SER A 366 26.84 15.41 -25.62
CA SER A 366 25.98 16.25 -24.78
C SER A 366 26.31 16.16 -23.28
N ILE A 367 26.68 14.99 -22.78
CA ILE A 367 27.03 14.79 -21.37
C ILE A 367 28.36 15.48 -21.04
N PHE A 368 29.39 15.29 -21.87
CA PHE A 368 30.69 15.93 -21.66
C PHE A 368 30.63 17.44 -21.86
N ASP A 369 29.82 17.94 -22.81
CA ASP A 369 29.60 19.39 -22.99
C ASP A 369 28.89 20.00 -21.78
N PHE A 370 27.90 19.31 -21.22
CA PHE A 370 27.20 19.75 -20.01
C PHE A 370 28.18 19.89 -18.84
N TYR A 371 28.99 18.86 -18.58
CA TYR A 371 29.95 18.89 -17.49
C TYR A 371 31.09 19.89 -17.74
N SER A 372 31.50 20.07 -18.99
CA SER A 372 32.51 21.08 -19.34
C SER A 372 32.04 22.49 -18.99
N LYS A 373 30.76 22.80 -19.24
CA LYS A 373 30.14 24.07 -18.85
C LYS A 373 29.95 24.19 -17.34
N ALA A 374 29.52 23.12 -16.68
CA ALA A 374 29.24 23.13 -15.24
C ALA A 374 30.51 23.33 -14.40
N PHE A 375 31.65 22.80 -14.86
CA PHE A 375 32.93 22.86 -14.16
C PHE A 375 33.93 23.87 -14.75
N ASP A 376 33.52 24.63 -15.78
CA ASP A 376 34.36 25.58 -16.52
C ASP A 376 35.71 24.99 -16.96
N LYS A 377 35.69 23.72 -17.40
CA LYS A 377 36.87 22.97 -17.87
C LYS A 377 36.53 22.26 -19.16
N GLN A 378 37.43 22.28 -20.15
CA GLN A 378 37.20 21.55 -21.39
C GLN A 378 37.44 20.05 -21.19
N LEU A 379 36.38 19.28 -20.96
CA LEU A 379 36.46 17.83 -20.81
C LEU A 379 36.36 17.15 -22.17
N LYS A 380 37.44 16.46 -22.56
CA LYS A 380 37.40 15.63 -23.77
C LYS A 380 36.63 14.34 -23.48
N PRO A 381 35.76 13.87 -24.40
CA PRO A 381 35.09 12.59 -24.25
C PRO A 381 36.11 11.45 -24.06
N ASP A 382 36.07 10.82 -22.89
CA ASP A 382 36.96 9.71 -22.51
C ASP A 382 36.10 8.48 -22.16
N PRO A 383 36.27 7.34 -22.84
CA PRO A 383 35.52 6.11 -22.54
C PRO A 383 35.73 5.60 -21.11
N LEU A 384 36.92 5.82 -20.52
CA LEU A 384 37.21 5.35 -19.17
C LEU A 384 36.44 6.15 -18.12
N VAL A 385 36.30 7.46 -18.34
CA VAL A 385 35.46 8.33 -17.52
C VAL A 385 33.99 7.97 -17.69
N ALA A 386 33.54 7.83 -18.94
CA ALA A 386 32.14 7.64 -19.29
C ALA A 386 31.57 6.29 -18.86
N ILE A 387 32.36 5.22 -19.02
CA ILE A 387 31.90 3.85 -18.81
C ILE A 387 32.29 3.34 -17.43
N LEU A 388 33.52 3.63 -16.99
CA LEU A 388 34.10 3.08 -15.76
C LEU A 388 34.14 4.11 -14.61
N GLY A 389 33.78 5.37 -14.87
CA GLY A 389 33.69 6.40 -13.84
C GLY A 389 35.05 6.84 -13.30
N SER A 390 36.12 6.69 -14.08
CA SER A 390 37.46 7.14 -13.69
C SER A 390 37.50 8.66 -13.52
N THR A 391 38.02 9.15 -12.41
CA THR A 391 38.34 10.57 -12.22
C THR A 391 39.84 10.87 -12.41
N GLY A 392 40.66 9.84 -12.66
CA GLY A 392 42.12 9.96 -12.68
C GLY A 392 42.68 10.80 -13.84
N THR A 393 41.95 10.87 -14.96
CA THR A 393 42.29 11.70 -16.12
C THR A 393 41.67 13.11 -16.10
N LEU A 394 40.86 13.44 -15.08
CA LEU A 394 40.09 14.69 -14.99
C LEU A 394 40.65 15.73 -14.00
N ILE A 395 41.83 15.47 -13.41
CA ILE A 395 42.52 16.41 -12.51
C ILE A 395 43.43 17.31 -13.32
#